data_AF-A0AAU6JKP9-F1
#
_entry.id   AF-A0AAU6JKP9-F1
#
_cell.length_a   1.000
_cell.length_b   1.000
_cell.length_c   1.000
_cell.angle_alpha   90.00
_cell.angle_beta   90.00
_cell.angle_gamma   90.00
#
_symmetry.space_group_name_H-M   'P 1'
#
loop_
_entity.id
_entity.type
_entity.pdbx_description
1 polymer ?
#
loop_
_entity_poly.entity_id
_entity_poly.type
_entity_poly.pdbx_seq_one_letter_code
_entity_poly.pdbx_strand_id
1 'polypeptide(L)'
;MPEENNPTAAPQPQRIPFDPIIPVFREWAVLKAQVTEETSRLNKLRDKVSGAVEQRGYTDHKGSQYLDLPFPVPAGDHEYIRIKRERRVSVVADEEAAERILKGKSEALYRRAFPPVPTLDADELYVLLQEGHLSEAEMDEILVQRETYAFRGLTS
;
A
#
# COMPACT_ATOMS: atom_id res chain seq x y z
N MET A 1 -20.55 -58.73 33.75
CA MET A 1 -21.17 -58.58 32.41
C MET A 1 -21.45 -57.11 32.20
N PRO A 2 -21.16 -56.61 31.00
CA PRO A 2 -20.57 -55.30 30.74
C PRO A 2 -21.58 -54.34 30.09
N GLU A 3 -21.06 -53.18 29.67
CA GLU A 3 -21.66 -52.26 28.68
C GLU A 3 -22.84 -51.41 29.23
N GLU A 4 -22.87 -50.08 29.08
CA GLU A 4 -22.51 -49.30 27.90
C GLU A 4 -21.94 -47.94 28.31
N ASN A 5 -20.70 -47.70 27.88
CA ASN A 5 -20.12 -46.38 27.76
C ASN A 5 -20.64 -45.82 26.43
N ASN A 6 -21.45 -44.77 26.44
CA ASN A 6 -21.93 -44.14 25.22
C ASN A 6 -22.25 -42.65 25.46
N PRO A 7 -22.13 -41.81 24.43
CA PRO A 7 -20.88 -41.37 23.83
C PRO A 7 -20.67 -39.88 24.08
N THR A 8 -19.44 -39.42 23.87
CA THR A 8 -19.06 -38.01 23.68
C THR A 8 -20.16 -37.24 22.94
N ALA A 9 -20.93 -36.44 23.69
CA ALA A 9 -21.90 -35.53 23.11
C ALA A 9 -21.12 -34.57 22.20
N ALA A 10 -21.38 -34.66 20.88
CA ALA A 10 -20.84 -33.70 19.92
C ALA A 10 -21.15 -32.28 20.44
N PRO A 11 -20.19 -31.34 20.43
CA PRO A 11 -20.45 -29.98 20.85
C PRO A 11 -21.62 -29.44 20.03
N GLN A 12 -22.70 -29.09 20.73
CA GLN A 12 -23.90 -28.58 20.08
C GLN A 12 -23.50 -27.34 19.26
N PRO A 13 -24.02 -27.18 18.03
CA PRO A 13 -23.69 -26.03 17.20
C PRO A 13 -24.07 -24.75 17.97
N GLN A 14 -23.06 -24.00 18.41
CA GLN A 14 -23.27 -22.72 19.05
C GLN A 14 -24.01 -21.85 18.04
N ARG A 15 -25.27 -21.50 18.35
CA ARG A 15 -26.03 -20.53 17.58
C ARG A 15 -25.33 -19.20 17.74
N ILE A 16 -24.56 -18.80 16.72
CA ILE A 16 -23.95 -17.48 16.67
C ILE A 16 -25.12 -16.48 16.66
N PRO A 17 -25.20 -15.55 17.64
CA PRO A 17 -26.25 -14.55 17.65
C PRO A 17 -26.16 -13.72 16.36
N PHE A 18 -27.31 -13.42 15.75
CA PHE A 18 -27.36 -12.54 14.59
C PHE A 18 -26.80 -11.17 14.99
N ASP A 19 -25.65 -10.81 14.44
CA ASP A 19 -25.06 -9.50 14.62
C ASP A 19 -25.50 -8.61 13.42
N PRO A 20 -26.16 -7.46 13.67
CA PRO A 20 -26.58 -6.53 12.62
C PRO A 20 -25.42 -5.98 11.78
N ILE A 21 -24.16 -6.16 12.21
CA ILE A 21 -22.98 -5.82 11.39
C ILE A 21 -22.76 -6.79 10.23
N ILE A 22 -23.25 -8.03 10.32
CA ILE A 22 -22.97 -9.08 9.30
C ILE A 22 -23.49 -8.67 7.92
N PRO A 23 -24.73 -8.15 7.76
CA PRO A 23 -25.19 -7.59 6.48
C PRO A 23 -24.31 -6.46 5.95
N VAL A 24 -23.85 -5.55 6.81
CA VAL A 24 -22.99 -4.41 6.44
C VAL A 24 -21.61 -4.89 6.00
N PHE A 25 -21.00 -5.83 6.72
CA PHE A 25 -19.73 -6.43 6.34
C PHE A 25 -19.83 -7.21 5.03
N ARG A 26 -20.95 -7.90 4.79
CA ARG A 26 -21.22 -8.58 3.52
C ARG A 26 -21.29 -7.58 2.36
N GLU A 27 -22.02 -6.48 2.53
CA GLU A 27 -22.10 -5.41 1.53
C GLU A 27 -20.71 -4.83 1.25
N TRP A 28 -19.95 -4.50 2.30
CA TRP A 28 -18.57 -4.04 2.16
C TRP A 28 -17.67 -5.03 1.41
N ALA A 29 -17.75 -6.32 1.73
CA ALA A 29 -16.94 -7.36 1.09
C ALA A 29 -17.27 -7.50 -0.41
N VAL A 30 -18.55 -7.43 -0.77
CA VAL A 30 -19.01 -7.45 -2.16
C VAL A 30 -18.53 -6.20 -2.91
N LEU A 31 -18.68 -5.02 -2.32
CA LEU A 31 -18.20 -3.76 -2.91
C LEU A 31 -16.68 -3.78 -3.11
N LYS A 32 -15.92 -4.28 -2.13
CA LYS A 32 -14.46 -4.41 -2.24
C LYS A 32 -14.04 -5.34 -3.38
N ALA A 33 -14.77 -6.44 -3.58
CA ALA A 33 -14.54 -7.35 -4.71
C ALA A 33 -14.84 -6.65 -6.05
N GLN A 34 -15.96 -5.92 -6.15
CA GLN A 34 -16.33 -5.16 -7.35
C GLN A 34 -15.30 -4.08 -7.69
N VAL A 35 -14.83 -3.31 -6.71
CA VAL A 35 -13.78 -2.29 -6.90
C VAL A 35 -12.50 -2.95 -7.42
N THR A 36 -12.14 -4.12 -6.88
CA THR A 36 -10.95 -4.87 -7.32
C THR A 36 -11.09 -5.33 -8.78
N GLU A 37 -12.26 -5.86 -9.15
CA GLU A 37 -12.55 -6.30 -10.52
C GLU A 37 -12.57 -5.13 -11.51
N GLU A 38 -13.29 -4.04 -11.19
CA GLU A 38 -13.36 -2.86 -12.04
C GLU A 38 -12.01 -2.16 -12.17
N THR A 39 -11.19 -2.14 -11.11
CA THR A 39 -9.80 -1.65 -11.18
C THR A 39 -8.97 -2.50 -12.13
N SER A 40 -9.10 -3.83 -12.07
CA SER A 40 -8.41 -4.74 -13.00
C SER A 40 -8.85 -4.53 -14.44
N ARG A 41 -10.17 -4.36 -14.67
CA ARG A 41 -10.74 -4.05 -15.99
C ARG A 41 -10.26 -2.71 -16.52
N LEU A 42 -10.27 -1.67 -15.68
CA LEU A 42 -9.79 -0.34 -16.03
C LEU A 42 -8.31 -0.37 -16.44
N ASN A 43 -7.47 -1.10 -15.70
CA ASN A 43 -6.06 -1.26 -16.04
C ASN A 43 -5.87 -1.94 -17.41
N LYS A 44 -6.63 -3.02 -17.68
CA LYS A 44 -6.59 -3.68 -19.00
C LYS A 44 -7.03 -2.76 -20.13
N LEU A 45 -8.06 -1.94 -19.92
CA LEU A 45 -8.52 -0.95 -20.90
C LEU A 45 -7.48 0.15 -21.10
N ARG A 46 -6.88 0.65 -20.03
CA ARG A 46 -5.78 1.63 -20.07
C ARG A 46 -4.63 1.11 -20.92
N ASP A 47 -4.22 -0.14 -20.74
CA ASP A 47 -3.11 -0.72 -21.49
C ASP A 47 -3.44 -0.87 -22.98
N LYS A 48 -4.66 -1.28 -23.32
CA LYS A 48 -5.15 -1.31 -24.72
C LYS A 48 -5.15 0.08 -25.35
N VAL A 49 -5.67 1.07 -24.63
CA VAL A 49 -5.70 2.47 -25.08
C VAL A 49 -4.29 3.02 -25.25
N SER A 50 -3.38 2.73 -24.32
CA SER A 50 -1.97 3.12 -24.40
C SER A 50 -1.29 2.52 -25.64
N GLY A 51 -1.51 1.23 -25.91
CA GLY A 51 -0.99 0.58 -27.11
C GLY A 51 -1.53 1.19 -28.41
N ALA A 52 -2.81 1.58 -28.42
CA ALA A 52 -3.40 2.30 -29.55
C ALA A 52 -2.78 3.68 -29.78
N VAL A 53 -2.50 4.44 -28.71
CA VAL A 53 -1.83 5.76 -28.79
C VAL A 53 -0.39 5.59 -29.28
N GLU A 54 0.31 4.55 -28.86
CA GLU A 54 1.68 4.27 -29.30
C GLU A 54 1.77 3.91 -30.79
N GLN A 55 0.81 3.11 -31.28
CA GLN A 55 0.81 2.63 -32.67
C GLN A 55 0.31 3.67 -33.68
N ARG A 56 -0.69 4.47 -33.30
CA ARG A 56 -1.44 5.34 -34.23
C ARG A 56 -1.38 6.82 -33.87
N GLY A 57 -0.90 7.14 -32.67
CA GLY A 57 -0.78 8.51 -32.21
C GLY A 57 0.39 9.24 -32.84
N TYR A 58 0.47 10.54 -32.57
CA TYR A 58 1.59 11.39 -32.94
C TYR A 58 2.30 11.89 -31.68
N THR A 59 3.58 12.19 -31.81
CA THR A 59 4.44 12.63 -30.71
C THR A 59 4.67 14.13 -30.79
N ASP A 60 4.61 14.83 -29.65
CA ASP A 60 4.98 16.23 -29.57
C ASP A 60 6.50 16.43 -29.42
N HIS A 61 6.96 17.69 -29.45
CA HIS A 61 8.37 18.05 -29.25
C HIS A 61 8.91 17.71 -27.85
N LYS A 62 8.05 17.37 -26.89
CA LYS A 62 8.41 16.96 -25.52
C LYS A 62 8.40 15.43 -25.35
N GLY A 63 8.02 14.68 -26.38
CA GLY A 63 7.91 13.22 -26.36
C GLY A 63 6.60 12.67 -25.79
N SER A 64 5.59 13.52 -25.52
CA SER A 64 4.24 13.05 -25.19
C SER A 64 3.50 12.59 -26.44
N GLN A 65 2.72 11.52 -26.32
CA GLN A 65 1.96 10.96 -27.44
C GLN A 65 0.48 11.31 -27.33
N TYR A 66 -0.15 11.54 -28.48
CA TYR A 66 -1.53 11.97 -28.59
C TYR A 66 -2.27 11.16 -29.65
N LEU A 67 -3.53 10.85 -29.40
CA LEU A 67 -4.43 10.25 -30.38
C LEU A 67 -5.75 11.02 -30.37
N ASP A 68 -6.07 11.68 -31.48
CA ASP A 68 -7.35 12.36 -31.67
C ASP A 68 -8.49 11.36 -31.81
N LEU A 69 -9.61 11.63 -31.17
CA LEU A 69 -10.83 10.84 -31.33
C LEU A 69 -11.61 11.37 -32.53
N PRO A 70 -12.19 10.49 -33.36
CA PRO A 70 -12.96 10.90 -34.53
C PRO A 70 -14.25 11.64 -34.16
N PHE A 71 -14.75 11.41 -32.95
CA PHE A 71 -15.88 12.10 -32.36
C PHE A 71 -15.67 12.21 -30.84
N PRO A 72 -16.27 13.23 -30.20
CA PRO A 72 -16.21 13.37 -28.75
C PRO A 72 -16.90 12.20 -28.02
N VAL A 73 -16.31 11.74 -26.91
CA VAL A 73 -16.83 10.63 -26.09
C VAL A 73 -17.28 11.18 -24.73
N PRO A 74 -18.59 11.17 -24.40
CA PRO A 74 -19.08 11.64 -23.12
C PRO A 74 -18.78 10.63 -22.00
N ALA A 75 -18.38 11.13 -20.83
CA ALA A 75 -18.10 10.36 -19.63
C ALA A 75 -18.40 11.21 -18.38
N GLY A 76 -19.54 10.94 -17.75
CA GLY A 76 -20.05 11.77 -16.66
C GLY A 76 -20.30 13.20 -17.13
N ASP A 77 -19.71 14.17 -16.43
CA ASP A 77 -19.84 15.60 -16.72
C ASP A 77 -18.79 16.14 -17.73
N HIS A 78 -18.02 15.24 -18.35
CA HIS A 78 -16.93 15.59 -19.24
C HIS A 78 -17.04 14.90 -20.59
N GLU A 79 -16.40 15.48 -21.59
CA GLU A 79 -16.34 14.94 -22.94
C GLU A 79 -14.87 14.86 -23.39
N TYR A 80 -14.47 13.66 -23.82
CA TYR A 80 -13.11 13.41 -24.28
C TYR A 80 -13.03 13.54 -25.80
N ILE A 81 -12.17 14.42 -26.29
CA ILE A 81 -11.89 14.62 -27.73
C ILE A 81 -10.54 14.04 -28.17
N ARG A 82 -9.65 13.74 -27.21
CA ARG A 82 -8.28 13.27 -27.46
C ARG A 82 -7.78 12.44 -26.29
N ILE A 83 -6.94 11.46 -26.60
CA ILE A 83 -6.21 10.65 -25.62
C ILE A 83 -4.76 11.16 -25.56
N LYS A 84 -4.25 11.46 -24.36
CA LYS A 84 -2.85 11.86 -24.13
C LYS A 84 -2.13 10.79 -23.31
N ARG A 85 -1.00 10.31 -23.81
CA ARG A 85 -0.01 9.54 -23.04
C ARG A 85 1.17 10.47 -22.73
N GLU A 86 1.21 10.94 -21.50
CA GLU A 86 2.24 11.88 -21.04
C GLU A 86 3.56 11.17 -20.79
N ARG A 87 4.64 11.71 -21.35
CA ARG A 87 5.99 11.25 -21.03
C ARG A 87 6.39 11.80 -19.66
N ARG A 88 6.67 10.91 -18.72
CA ARG A 88 7.29 11.24 -17.44
C ARG A 88 8.70 10.68 -17.40
N VAL A 89 9.69 11.56 -17.23
CA VAL A 89 11.08 11.18 -16.97
C VAL A 89 11.36 11.54 -15.52
N SER A 90 11.41 10.55 -14.64
CA SER A 90 11.88 10.73 -13.27
C SER A 90 13.40 10.51 -13.24
N VAL A 91 14.15 11.55 -12.90
CA VAL A 91 15.57 11.40 -12.57
C VAL A 91 15.65 11.04 -11.09
N VAL A 92 15.97 9.77 -10.81
CA VAL A 92 16.16 9.27 -9.44
C VAL A 92 17.66 9.06 -9.23
N ALA A 93 18.17 9.44 -8.07
CA ALA A 93 19.55 9.17 -7.71
C ALA A 93 19.71 7.65 -7.51
N ASP A 94 20.71 7.06 -8.16
CA ASP A 94 21.13 5.69 -7.90
C ASP A 94 21.97 5.72 -6.62
N GLU A 95 21.38 5.29 -5.51
CA GLU A 95 22.01 5.33 -4.19
C GLU A 95 23.27 4.47 -4.12
N GLU A 96 23.26 3.28 -4.72
CA GLU A 96 24.44 2.38 -4.74
C GLU A 96 25.59 2.99 -5.55
N ALA A 97 25.28 3.55 -6.73
CA ALA A 97 26.28 4.24 -7.53
C ALA A 97 26.80 5.49 -6.81
N ALA A 98 25.92 6.27 -6.17
CA ALA A 98 26.28 7.45 -5.41
C ALA A 98 27.18 7.09 -4.21
N GLU A 99 26.81 6.08 -3.44
CA GLU A 99 27.58 5.58 -2.30
C GLU A 99 28.97 5.11 -2.72
N ARG A 100 29.06 4.26 -3.75
CA ARG A 100 30.34 3.76 -4.28
C ARG A 100 31.24 4.90 -4.77
N ILE A 101 30.69 5.85 -5.53
CA ILE A 101 31.46 6.98 -6.06
C ILE A 101 31.93 7.90 -4.95
N LEU A 102 31.07 8.20 -3.97
CA LEU A 102 31.38 9.18 -2.92
C LEU A 102 32.34 8.61 -1.88
N LYS A 103 32.18 7.34 -1.47
CA LYS A 103 33.17 6.61 -0.64
C LYS A 103 34.54 6.58 -1.31
N GLY A 104 34.58 6.40 -2.64
CA GLY A 104 35.83 6.41 -3.41
C GLY A 104 36.48 7.79 -3.60
N LYS A 105 35.73 8.89 -3.43
CA LYS A 105 36.25 10.26 -3.60
C LYS A 105 36.78 10.84 -2.30
N SER A 106 35.94 10.91 -1.26
CA SER A 106 36.36 11.32 0.08
C SER A 106 35.26 11.10 1.11
N GLU A 107 35.68 10.78 2.34
CA GLU A 107 34.80 10.64 3.50
C GLU A 107 33.98 11.92 3.77
N ALA A 108 34.58 13.09 3.57
CA ALA A 108 33.91 14.38 3.76
C ALA A 108 32.76 14.60 2.74
N LEU A 109 32.93 14.16 1.49
CA LEU A 109 31.86 14.23 0.49
C LEU A 109 30.78 13.17 0.76
N TYR A 110 31.19 11.98 1.20
CA TYR A 110 30.27 10.93 1.59
C TYR A 110 29.35 11.36 2.73
N ARG A 111 29.88 11.86 3.85
CA ARG A 111 29.06 12.33 4.99
C ARG A 111 28.15 13.51 4.67
N ARG A 112 28.51 14.34 3.67
CA ARG A 112 27.65 15.44 3.20
C ARG A 112 26.46 14.96 2.40
N ALA A 113 26.61 13.88 1.63
CA ALA A 113 25.53 13.30 0.82
C ALA A 113 24.71 12.25 1.57
N PHE A 114 25.35 11.53 2.50
CA PHE A 114 24.75 10.52 3.38
C PHE A 114 24.91 10.98 4.84
N PRO A 115 24.15 11.99 5.28
CA PRO A 115 24.21 12.44 6.66
C PRO A 115 23.73 11.31 7.59
N PRO A 116 24.41 11.07 8.72
CA PRO A 116 23.92 10.13 9.71
C PRO A 116 22.59 10.66 10.26
N VAL A 117 21.54 9.85 10.12
CA VAL A 117 20.24 10.16 10.69
C VAL A 117 20.24 9.63 12.13
N PRO A 118 20.07 10.49 13.16
CA PRO A 118 19.95 10.03 14.53
C PRO A 118 18.73 9.09 14.60
N THR A 119 18.99 7.84 14.90
CA THR A 119 17.96 6.81 15.04
C THR A 119 17.75 6.60 16.53
N LEU A 120 16.49 6.64 16.97
CA LEU A 120 16.14 6.33 18.35
C LEU A 120 16.46 4.85 18.61
N ASP A 121 17.36 4.60 19.55
CA ASP A 121 17.63 3.24 20.03
C ASP A 121 16.68 2.94 21.20
N ALA A 122 15.72 2.05 20.96
CA ALA A 122 14.71 1.71 21.95
C ALA A 122 15.30 0.93 23.14
N ASP A 123 16.37 0.16 22.93
CA ASP A 123 17.02 -0.61 24.00
C ASP A 123 17.81 0.33 24.92
N GLU A 124 18.47 1.33 24.34
CA GLU A 124 19.20 2.36 25.10
C GLU A 124 18.27 3.19 26.01
N LEU A 125 17.02 3.44 25.60
CA LEU A 125 16.04 4.11 26.47
C LEU A 125 15.77 3.32 27.77
N TYR A 126 15.77 1.99 27.72
CA TYR A 126 15.60 1.17 28.92
C TYR A 126 16.85 1.21 29.82
N VAL A 127 18.04 1.29 29.24
CA VAL A 127 19.28 1.49 30.00
C VAL A 127 19.23 2.83 30.72
N LEU A 128 18.85 3.91 30.03
CA LEU A 128 18.71 5.25 30.61
C LEU A 128 17.64 5.31 31.73
N LEU A 129 16.58 4.51 31.64
CA LEU A 129 15.60 4.34 32.73
C LEU A 129 16.23 3.64 33.95
N GLN A 130 16.98 2.55 33.74
CA GLN A 130 17.65 1.82 34.83
C GLN A 130 18.73 2.67 35.53
N GLU A 131 19.42 3.51 34.77
CA GLU A 131 20.41 4.46 35.28
C GLU A 131 19.78 5.69 35.97
N GLY A 132 18.45 5.83 35.89
CA GLY A 132 17.70 6.93 36.49
C GLY A 132 17.79 8.26 35.73
N HIS A 133 18.26 8.23 34.49
CA HIS A 133 18.28 9.38 33.57
C HIS A 133 16.91 9.65 32.94
N LEU A 134 16.05 8.64 32.88
CA LEU A 134 14.64 8.74 32.53
C LEU A 134 13.79 8.25 33.71
N SER A 135 12.64 8.87 33.91
CA SER A 135 11.61 8.37 34.82
C SER A 135 10.64 7.43 34.08
N GLU A 136 9.93 6.58 34.84
CA GLU A 136 8.89 5.71 34.28
C GLU A 136 7.81 6.52 33.54
N ALA A 137 7.45 7.68 34.07
CA ALA A 137 6.46 8.58 33.46
C ALA A 137 6.93 9.14 32.10
N GLU A 138 8.21 9.48 31.97
CA GLU A 138 8.79 9.92 30.69
C GLU A 138 8.89 8.76 29.69
N MET A 139 9.17 7.54 30.16
CA MET A 139 9.21 6.35 29.32
C MET A 139 7.83 6.01 28.73
N ASP A 140 6.77 6.16 29.53
CA ASP A 140 5.38 5.98 29.07
C ASP A 140 4.96 7.02 28.02
N GLU A 141 5.49 8.24 28.09
CA GLU A 141 5.27 9.26 27.06
C GLU A 141 6.01 8.94 25.75
N ILE A 142 7.23 8.40 25.84
CA ILE A 142 8.06 8.03 24.69
C ILE A 142 7.49 6.81 23.94
N LEU A 143 7.05 5.78 24.68
CA LEU A 143 6.58 4.51 24.11
C LEU A 143 5.07 4.52 23.84
N VAL A 144 4.67 5.20 22.76
CA VAL A 144 3.26 5.26 22.37
C VAL A 144 2.80 3.96 21.70
N GLN A 145 1.92 3.22 22.36
CA GLN A 145 1.21 2.10 21.74
C GLN A 145 0.23 2.61 20.68
N ARG A 146 0.41 2.19 19.43
CA ARG A 146 -0.53 2.47 18.33
C ARG A 146 -1.17 1.17 17.87
N GLU A 147 -2.49 1.07 18.08
CA GLU A 147 -3.29 -0.01 17.53
C GLU A 147 -3.68 0.31 16.08
N THR A 148 -3.21 -0.49 15.14
CA THR A 148 -3.65 -0.41 13.74
C THR A 148 -4.49 -1.63 13.39
N TYR A 149 -5.75 -1.41 13.05
CA TYR A 149 -6.68 -2.47 12.64
C TYR A 149 -6.71 -2.59 11.12
N ALA A 150 -6.59 -3.81 10.60
CA ALA A 150 -6.75 -4.12 9.19
C ALA A 150 -7.80 -5.21 9.00
N PHE A 151 -8.81 -4.95 8.18
CA PHE A 151 -9.81 -5.95 7.83
C PHE A 151 -9.20 -7.03 6.92
N ARG A 152 -9.08 -8.26 7.45
CA ARG A 152 -8.73 -9.45 6.67
C ARG A 152 -9.89 -10.44 6.71
N GLY A 153 -10.37 -10.86 5.55
CA GLY A 153 -11.25 -12.02 5.45
C GLY A 153 -10.41 -13.28 5.65
N LEU A 154 -10.71 -14.06 6.67
CA LEU A 154 -10.09 -15.37 6.87
C LEU A 154 -10.81 -16.39 5.97
N THR A 155 -10.05 -17.09 5.13
CA THR A 155 -10.54 -18.22 4.33
C THR A 155 -10.21 -19.52 5.07
N SER A 156 -11.17 -20.44 5.15
CA SER A 156 -10.96 -21.81 5.64
C SER A 156 -10.24 -22.69 4.62
#